data_AF-A0A926DKE7-F1
#
_entry.id   AF-A0A926DKE7-F1
#
_cell.length_a   1.000
_cell.length_b   1.000
_cell.length_c   1.000
_cell.angle_alpha   90.00
_cell.angle_beta   90.00
_cell.angle_gamma   90.00
#
_symmetry.space_group_name_H-M   'P 1'
#
loop_
_entity.id
_entity.type
_entity.pdbx_description
1 polymer ?
#
loop_
_entity_poly.entity_id
_entity_poly.type
_entity_poly.pdbx_seq_one_letter_code
_entity_poly.pdbx_strand_id
1 'polypeptide(L)' 'MEFDEFLNDILIHKTLLNKIGKQADCSIRVALQADESQIYFEITPKQMSLLAEIGLRCEFSIISLGMVADI' A
#
# COMPACT_ATOMS: atom_id res chain seq x y z
N MET A 1 -2.42 9.22 9.48
CA MET A 1 -1.43 8.97 10.55
C MET A 1 -1.10 7.48 10.62
N GLU A 2 -2.11 6.61 10.60
CA GLU A 2 -1.95 5.14 10.64
C GLU A 2 -1.08 4.54 9.51
N PHE A 3 -1.19 5.05 8.27
CA PHE A 3 -0.41 4.52 7.16
C PHE A 3 1.09 4.84 7.25
N ASP A 4 1.46 5.98 7.83
CA ASP A 4 2.88 6.33 8.04
C ASP A 4 3.53 5.40 9.06
N GLU A 5 2.80 5.08 10.14
CA GLU A 5 3.25 4.14 11.17
C GLU A 5 3.42 2.74 10.58
N PHE A 6 2.44 2.27 9.81
CA PHE A 6 2.53 1.00 9.08
C PHE A 6 3.77 0.93 8.16
N LEU A 7 4.05 1.99 7.39
CA LEU A 7 5.23 2.02 6.53
C LEU A 7 6.54 1.98 7.33
N ASN A 8 6.59 2.66 8.48
CA ASN A 8 7.74 2.61 9.38
C ASN A 8 7.94 1.22 9.99
N ASP A 9 6.85 0.55 10.38
CA ASP A 9 6.88 -0.83 10.89
C ASP A 9 7.31 -1.85 9.82
N ILE A 10 7.10 -1.56 8.55
CA ILE A 10 7.69 -2.37 7.46
C ILE A 10 9.18 -2.05 7.33
N LEU A 11 9.55 -0.77 7.37
CA LEU A 11 10.91 -0.31 7.15
C LEU A 11 11.91 -0.79 8.20
N ILE A 12 11.50 -1.09 9.43
CA ILE A 12 12.38 -1.76 10.41
C ILE A 12 12.92 -3.10 9.90
N HIS A 13 12.26 -3.72 8.92
CA HIS A 13 12.66 -4.97 8.27
C HIS A 13 13.33 -4.78 6.90
N LYS A 14 13.73 -3.56 6.52
CA LYS A 14 14.32 -3.20 5.21
C LYS A 14 15.42 -4.14 4.73
N THR A 15 16.32 -4.58 5.61
CA THR A 15 17.40 -5.52 5.25
C THR A 15 16.87 -6.86 4.76
N LEU A 16 15.81 -7.38 5.37
CA LEU A 16 15.16 -8.62 4.95
C LEU A 16 14.39 -8.41 3.65
N LEU A 17 13.63 -7.33 3.54
CA LEU A 17 12.85 -7.00 2.34
C LEU A 17 13.74 -6.86 1.11
N ASN A 18 14.89 -6.20 1.25
CA ASN A 18 15.91 -6.11 0.20
C ASN A 18 16.51 -7.46 -0.19
N LYS A 19 16.68 -8.39 0.77
CA LYS A 19 17.16 -9.75 0.46
C LYS A 19 16.10 -10.51 -0.33
N ILE A 20 14.83 -10.41 0.08
CA ILE A 20 13.70 -11.04 -0.60
C ILE A 20 13.57 -10.51 -2.02
N GLY A 21 13.55 -9.19 -2.22
CA GLY A 21 13.44 -8.57 -3.55
C GLY A 21 14.60 -8.88 -4.51
N LYS A 22 15.77 -9.30 -3.99
CA LYS A 22 16.89 -9.79 -4.81
C LYS A 22 16.75 -11.26 -5.22
N GLN A 23 15.94 -12.02 -4.50
CA GLN A 23 15.80 -13.48 -4.67
C GLN A 23 14.48 -13.85 -5.35
N ALA A 24 13.47 -12.98 -5.29
CA ALA A 24 12.15 -13.20 -5.86
C ALA A 24 11.52 -11.88 -6.33
N ASP A 25 10.66 -11.93 -7.34
CA ASP A 25 9.78 -10.81 -7.69
C ASP A 25 8.72 -10.69 -6.60
N CYS A 26 8.87 -9.68 -5.74
CA CYS A 26 8.00 -9.44 -4.61
C CYS A 26 7.37 -8.05 -4.70
N SER A 27 6.08 -8.00 -4.40
CA SER A 27 5.33 -6.76 -4.34
C SER A 27 4.52 -6.68 -3.05
N ILE A 28 4.34 -5.45 -2.55
CA ILE A 28 3.41 -5.13 -1.46
C ILE A 28 2.12 -4.66 -2.12
N ARG A 29 1.04 -5.41 -1.93
CA ARG A 29 -0.29 -5.03 -2.40
C ARG A 29 -1.09 -4.41 -1.26
N VAL A 30 -1.53 -3.17 -1.47
CA VAL A 30 -2.43 -2.46 -0.55
C VAL A 30 -3.80 -2.40 -1.20
N ALA A 31 -4.77 -3.12 -0.61
CA ALA A 31 -6.15 -3.09 -1.04
C ALA A 31 -6.93 -2.05 -0.22
N LEU A 32 -7.49 -1.06 -0.90
CA LEU A 32 -8.31 0.00 -0.32
C LEU A 32 -9.76 -0.32 -0.67
N GLN A 33 -10.50 -0.77 0.33
CA GLN A 33 -11.92 -1.04 0.21
C GLN A 33 -12.71 0.10 0.84
N ALA A 34 -13.69 0.63 0.10
CA ALA A 34 -14.69 1.51 0.68
C ALA A 34 -16.09 1.03 0.31
N ASP A 35 -16.99 1.18 1.26
CA ASP A 35 -18.43 0.92 1.08
C ASP A 35 -19.13 2.09 0.36
N GLU A 36 -18.43 3.21 0.20
CA GLU A 36 -18.93 4.39 -0.50
C GLU A 36 -18.68 4.32 -2.01
N SER A 37 -19.52 5.04 -2.77
CA SER A 37 -19.41 5.16 -4.22
C SER A 37 -18.17 5.92 -4.70
N GLN A 38 -17.49 6.64 -3.80
CA GLN A 38 -16.27 7.39 -4.12
C GLN A 38 -15.18 7.07 -3.11
N ILE A 39 -13.98 6.80 -3.62
CA ILE A 39 -12.80 6.49 -2.81
C ILE A 39 -11.82 7.63 -2.96
N TYR A 40 -11.62 8.38 -1.87
CA TYR A 40 -10.57 9.39 -1.78
C TYR A 40 -9.32 8.74 -1.23
N PHE A 41 -8.33 8.51 -2.10
CA PHE A 41 -7.03 8.00 -1.72
C PHE A 41 -5.94 8.98 -2.16
N GLU A 42 -5.12 9.40 -1.20
CA GLU A 42 -4.00 10.29 -1.42
C GLU A 42 -2.73 9.70 -0.80
N ILE A 43 -1.64 9.72 -1.56
CA ILE A 43 -0.30 9.40 -1.04
C ILE A 43 0.45 10.70 -0.89
N THR A 44 0.85 11.00 0.35
CA THR A 44 1.66 12.18 0.64
C THR A 44 3.10 12.02 0.12
N PRO A 45 3.84 13.11 -0.13
CA PRO A 45 5.25 13.02 -0.53
C PRO A 45 6.11 12.23 0.46
N LYS A 46 5.83 12.33 1.76
CA LYS A 46 6.52 11.56 2.81
C LYS A 46 6.30 10.06 2.63
N GLN A 47 5.06 9.63 2.38
CA GLN A 47 4.71 8.22 2.18
C GLN A 47 5.34 7.65 0.91
N MET A 48 5.40 8.43 -0.18
CA MET A 48 6.13 8.02 -1.39
C MET A 48 7.60 7.76 -1.11
N SER A 49 8.27 8.63 -0.34
CA SER A 49 9.67 8.41 0.06
C SER A 49 9.85 7.14 0.88
N LEU A 50 8.97 6.90 1.87
CA LEU A 50 9.03 5.69 2.70
C LEU A 50 8.82 4.41 1.85
N LEU A 51 7.86 4.43 0.92
CA LEU A 51 7.61 3.31 -0.01
C LEU A 51 8.81 3.03 -0.91
N ALA A 52 9.47 4.07 -1.43
CA ALA A 52 10.66 3.93 -2.26
C ALA A 52 11.82 3.28 -1.49
N GLU A 53 11.92 3.50 -0.17
CA GLU A 53 12.95 2.91 0.67
C GLU A 53 12.76 1.42 0.94
N ILE A 54 11.54 0.89 0.83
CA ILE A 54 11.24 -0.53 1.07
C ILE A 54 11.90 -1.43 0.02
N GLY A 55 12.19 -0.89 -1.18
CA GLY A 55 12.89 -1.61 -2.24
C GLY A 55 12.05 -2.71 -2.90
N LEU A 56 10.74 -2.74 -2.64
CA LEU A 56 9.77 -3.64 -3.25
C LEU A 56 8.78 -2.84 -4.11
N ARG A 57 8.21 -3.47 -5.15
CA ARG A 57 7.13 -2.86 -5.93
C ARG A 57 5.90 -2.70 -5.03
N CYS A 58 5.34 -1.49 -4.94
CA CYS A 58 4.09 -1.27 -4.23
C CYS A 58 2.93 -1.13 -5.22
N GLU A 59 1.89 -1.93 -5.03
CA GLU A 59 0.67 -1.95 -5.86
C GLU A 59 -0.52 -1.51 -5.03
N PHE A 60 -1.20 -0.45 -5.47
CA PHE A 60 -2.45 0.00 -4.85
C PHE A 60 -3.63 -0.53 -5.67
N SER A 61 -4.54 -1.22 -5.00
CA SER A 61 -5.78 -1.71 -5.59
C SER A 61 -6.95 -1.06 -4.89
N ILE A 62 -7.75 -0.30 -5.64
CA ILE A 62 -8.96 0.32 -5.13
C ILE A 62 -10.13 -0.60 -5.46
N ILE A 63 -10.84 -1.05 -4.43
CA ILE A 63 -12.00 -1.92 -4.53
C ILE A 63 -13.20 -1.11 -4.07
N SER A 64 -14.00 -0.61 -5.02
CA SER A 64 -15.34 -0.11 -4.73
C SER A 64 -16.31 -1.24 -4.97
N LEU A 65 -17.08 -1.61 -3.94
CA LEU A 65 -18.11 -2.63 -4.10
C LEU A 65 -19.31 -2.13 -4.88
N GLY A 66 -19.44 -0.80 -5.05
CA GLY A 66 -20.63 -0.16 -5.59
C GLY A 66 -21.83 -0.41 -4.67
N MET A 67 -22.60 0.61 -4.34
CA MET A 67 -23.94 0.30 -3.83
C MET A 67 -24.67 -0.42 -4.96
N VAL A 68 -24.95 -1.71 -4.78
CA VAL A 68 -26.02 -2.37 -5.53
C VAL A 68 -27.27 -1.65 -5.05
N ALA A 69 -27.70 -0.63 -5.80
CA ALA A 69 -29.01 -0.06 -5.57
C ALA A 69 -30.00 -1.21 -5.79
N ASP A 70 -30.60 -1.70 -4.72
CA ASP A 70 -31.74 -2.61 -4.81
C ASP A 70 -32.83 -1.86 -5.62
N ILE A 71 -33.02 -2.28 -6.87
CA ILE A 71 -34.12 -1.85 -7.75
C ILE A 71 -35.30 -2.80 -7.54
#